data_AF-A0A9X6AE87-F1
#
_entry.id   AF-A0A9X6AE87-F1
#
_cell.length_a   1.000
_cell.length_b   1.000
_cell.length_c   1.000
_cell.angle_alpha   90.00
_cell.angle_beta   90.00
_cell.angle_gamma   90.00
#
_symmetry.space_group_name_H-M   'P 1'
#
loop_
_entity.id
_entity.type
_entity.pdbx_description
1 polymer ?
#
loop_
_entity_poly.entity_id
_entity_poly.type
_entity_poly.pdbx_seq_one_letter_code
_entity_poly.pdbx_strand_id
1 'polypeptide(L)'
;VRDSAQVTQLIDGVQTEHRQALLVSLRYEAARSGEKAPNTSAFLQAQQKVTAQAEAVRSTYGDRLPDAEAQALKELEGLDSLRKTIEEGPIPADNIDPAYGSVIEGLINGLGLGQSGGESSESAGNLLDALLRADTAHASFETSVFAARTRDPNALIEYTGAVGDYEQYTYQAERFTRFASQEQGAQLAAIEHSPYQSVVAQHYAALQV
;
A
#
# COMPACT_ATOMS: atom_id res chain seq x y z
N VAL A 1 7.18 8.36 -18.94
CA VAL A 1 7.56 6.98 -18.53
C VAL A 1 8.77 6.95 -17.57
N ARG A 2 9.87 7.68 -17.83
CA ARG A 2 11.01 7.71 -16.87
C ARG A 2 10.65 8.36 -15.53
N ASP A 3 9.90 9.46 -15.58
CA ASP A 3 9.54 10.23 -14.39
C ASP A 3 8.54 9.43 -13.51
N SER A 4 7.58 8.73 -14.12
CA SER A 4 6.60 7.89 -13.42
C SER A 4 7.22 6.69 -12.69
N ALA A 5 8.37 6.20 -13.14
CA ALA A 5 9.06 5.10 -12.45
C ALA A 5 9.50 5.48 -11.03
N GLN A 6 9.91 6.74 -10.81
CA GLN A 6 10.32 7.22 -9.50
C GLN A 6 9.15 7.27 -8.52
N VAL A 7 7.96 7.66 -9.01
CA VAL A 7 6.74 7.70 -8.20
C VAL A 7 6.22 6.28 -7.94
N THR A 8 6.28 5.37 -8.92
CA THR A 8 5.95 3.95 -8.69
C THR A 8 6.86 3.30 -7.66
N GLN A 9 8.18 3.58 -7.70
CA GLN A 9 9.11 3.12 -6.67
C GLN A 9 8.81 3.73 -5.30
N LEU A 10 8.34 4.98 -5.26
CA LEU A 10 7.90 5.59 -4.01
C LEU A 10 6.66 4.89 -3.46
N ILE A 11 5.66 4.59 -4.29
CA ILE A 11 4.43 3.89 -3.88
C ILE A 11 4.78 2.54 -3.25
N ASP A 12 5.60 1.71 -3.91
CA ASP A 12 6.08 0.43 -3.37
C ASP A 12 6.84 0.60 -2.04
N GLY A 13 7.65 1.65 -1.94
CA GLY A 13 8.33 2.03 -0.71
C GLY A 13 7.36 2.35 0.43
N VAL A 14 6.32 3.15 0.17
CA VAL A 14 5.31 3.56 1.15
C VAL A 14 4.45 2.37 1.59
N GLN A 15 4.04 1.50 0.68
CA GLN A 15 3.33 0.25 1.02
C GLN A 15 4.21 -0.69 1.86
N THR A 16 5.51 -0.75 1.56
CA THR A 16 6.46 -1.52 2.36
C THR A 16 6.63 -0.94 3.76
N GLU A 17 6.72 0.38 3.87
CA GLU A 17 6.75 1.09 5.15
C GLU A 17 5.48 0.83 5.97
N HIS A 18 4.30 0.94 5.34
CA HIS A 18 2.98 0.68 5.93
C HIS A 18 2.89 -0.73 6.53
N ARG A 19 3.28 -1.77 5.79
CA ARG A 19 3.33 -3.16 6.30
C ARG A 19 4.26 -3.29 7.51
N GLN A 20 5.41 -2.62 7.50
CA GLN A 20 6.31 -2.63 8.68
C GLN A 20 5.69 -1.90 9.86
N ALA A 21 4.95 -0.82 9.62
CA ALA A 21 4.26 -0.04 10.65
C ALA A 21 3.22 -0.90 11.40
N LEU A 22 2.40 -1.64 10.66
CA LEU A 22 1.43 -2.59 11.22
C LEU A 22 2.11 -3.73 11.99
N LEU A 23 3.21 -4.28 11.46
CA LEU A 23 3.98 -5.32 12.15
C LEU A 23 4.59 -4.82 13.46
N VAL A 24 5.05 -3.57 13.51
CA VAL A 24 5.55 -2.95 14.76
C VAL A 24 4.41 -2.82 15.76
N SER A 25 3.26 -2.29 15.33
CA SER A 25 2.11 -2.14 16.23
C SER A 25 1.65 -3.47 16.82
N LEU A 26 1.51 -4.51 16.00
CA LEU A 26 1.13 -5.83 16.49
C LEU A 26 2.16 -6.38 17.49
N ARG A 27 3.46 -6.18 17.25
CA ARG A 27 4.48 -6.64 18.19
C ARG A 27 4.37 -5.91 19.54
N TYR A 28 3.95 -4.65 19.55
CA TYR A 28 3.65 -3.93 20.79
C TYR A 28 2.44 -4.53 21.50
N GLU A 29 1.36 -4.86 20.77
CA GLU A 29 0.17 -5.48 21.35
C GLU A 29 0.43 -6.90 21.88
N ALA A 30 1.27 -7.67 21.19
CA ALA A 30 1.66 -9.01 21.60
C ALA A 30 2.66 -9.04 22.76
N ALA A 31 3.40 -7.95 22.98
CA ALA A 31 4.41 -7.86 24.03
C ALA A 31 3.75 -7.91 25.41
N ARG A 32 4.22 -8.82 26.27
CA ARG A 32 3.72 -8.88 27.65
C ARG A 32 4.31 -7.77 28.49
N SER A 33 3.57 -7.33 29.51
CA SER A 33 4.07 -6.33 30.46
C SER A 33 5.42 -6.74 31.06
N GLY A 34 6.44 -5.90 30.85
CA GLY A 34 7.81 -6.14 31.33
C GLY A 34 8.77 -6.74 30.28
N GLU A 35 8.30 -7.06 29.08
CA GLU A 35 9.17 -7.42 27.95
C GLU A 35 9.83 -6.18 27.34
N LYS A 36 10.98 -6.38 26.67
CA LYS A 36 11.67 -5.28 25.97
C LYS A 36 10.79 -4.77 24.82
N ALA A 37 10.91 -3.49 24.51
CA ALA A 37 10.26 -2.90 23.36
C ALA A 37 10.55 -3.71 22.07
N PRO A 38 9.57 -3.87 21.17
CA PRO A 38 9.73 -4.52 19.89
C PRO A 38 10.89 -3.94 19.07
N ASN A 39 11.46 -4.78 18.21
CA ASN A 39 12.44 -4.32 17.23
C ASN A 39 11.75 -3.54 16.10
N THR A 40 12.08 -2.25 15.99
CA THR A 40 11.58 -1.30 14.97
C THR A 40 12.56 -1.06 13.82
N SER A 41 13.72 -1.74 13.78
CA SER A 41 14.78 -1.46 12.79
C SER A 41 14.35 -1.60 11.33
N ALA A 42 13.50 -2.59 11.01
CA ALA A 42 12.98 -2.77 9.65
C ALA A 42 12.05 -1.63 9.24
N PHE A 43 11.24 -1.13 10.17
CA PHE A 43 10.37 0.04 9.95
C PHE A 43 11.19 1.30 9.72
N LEU A 44 12.20 1.56 10.56
CA LEU A 44 13.12 2.68 10.40
C LEU A 44 13.87 2.64 9.05
N GLN A 45 14.31 1.46 8.61
CA GLN A 45 14.94 1.31 7.31
C GLN A 45 13.97 1.59 6.16
N ALA A 46 12.71 1.18 6.29
CA ALA A 46 11.67 1.46 5.29
C ALA A 46 11.40 2.97 5.22
N GLN A 47 11.23 3.64 6.36
CA GLN A 47 11.08 5.11 6.42
C GLN A 47 12.24 5.82 5.71
N GLN A 48 13.49 5.45 6.00
CA GLN A 48 14.66 6.07 5.38
C GLN A 48 14.67 5.91 3.86
N LYS A 49 14.27 4.73 3.35
CA LYS A 49 14.15 4.49 1.91
C LYS A 49 13.05 5.34 1.29
N VAL A 50 11.91 5.47 1.96
CA VAL A 50 10.79 6.30 1.51
C VAL A 50 11.19 7.78 1.47
N THR A 51 11.84 8.29 2.51
CA THR A 51 12.36 9.68 2.53
C THR A 51 13.34 9.91 1.38
N ALA A 52 14.33 9.03 1.20
CA ALA A 52 15.31 9.16 0.12
C ALA A 52 14.65 9.09 -1.27
N GLN A 53 13.65 8.23 -1.44
CA GLN A 53 12.91 8.11 -2.69
C GLN A 53 12.03 9.33 -2.95
N ALA A 54 11.41 9.93 -1.93
CA ALA A 54 10.64 11.17 -2.05
C ALA A 54 11.53 12.34 -2.49
N GLU A 55 12.74 12.45 -1.96
CA GLU A 55 13.75 13.40 -2.42
C GLU A 55 14.16 13.15 -3.88
N ALA A 56 14.33 11.87 -4.26
CA ALA A 56 14.64 11.51 -5.64
C ALA A 56 13.51 11.88 -6.62
N VAL A 57 12.24 11.72 -6.22
CA VAL A 57 11.08 12.20 -7.00
C VAL A 57 11.18 13.71 -7.19
N ARG A 58 11.34 14.47 -6.10
CA ARG A 58 11.46 15.95 -6.16
C ARG A 58 12.61 16.38 -7.06
N SER A 59 13.78 15.74 -6.92
CA SER A 59 14.96 16.06 -7.73
C SER A 59 14.78 15.70 -9.22
N THR A 60 14.06 14.61 -9.52
CA THR A 60 13.86 14.16 -10.91
C THR A 60 12.88 15.07 -11.65
N TYR A 61 11.82 15.49 -10.98
CA TYR A 61 10.80 16.35 -11.55
C TYR A 61 11.20 17.84 -11.53
N GLY A 62 11.83 18.31 -10.45
CA GLY A 62 12.11 19.72 -10.23
C GLY A 62 10.84 20.56 -10.34
N ASP A 63 10.91 21.67 -11.08
CA ASP A 63 9.76 22.58 -11.30
C ASP A 63 8.64 21.97 -12.15
N ARG A 64 8.83 20.76 -12.72
CA ARG A 64 7.81 20.05 -13.50
C ARG A 64 6.96 19.11 -12.65
N LEU A 65 7.17 19.06 -11.33
CA LEU A 65 6.37 18.23 -10.44
C LEU A 65 4.93 18.75 -10.45
N PRO A 66 3.93 17.92 -10.83
CA PRO A 66 2.56 18.39 -10.83
C PRO A 66 2.07 18.62 -9.39
N ASP A 67 1.11 19.55 -9.25
CA ASP A 67 0.62 20.00 -7.94
C ASP A 67 0.05 18.85 -7.09
N ALA A 68 -0.57 17.86 -7.73
CA ALA A 68 -1.15 16.69 -7.07
C ALA A 68 -0.06 15.81 -6.44
N GLU A 69 1.00 15.46 -7.17
CA GLU A 69 2.15 14.75 -6.58
C GLU A 69 2.87 15.60 -5.54
N ALA A 70 3.03 16.90 -5.76
CA ALA A 70 3.64 17.79 -4.77
C ALA A 70 2.86 17.78 -3.44
N GLN A 71 1.54 17.81 -3.52
CA GLN A 71 0.66 17.70 -2.36
C GLN A 71 0.75 16.31 -1.69
N ALA A 72 0.78 15.22 -2.47
CA ALA A 72 0.94 13.87 -1.93
C ALA A 72 2.30 13.68 -1.22
N LEU A 73 3.38 14.25 -1.76
CA LEU A 73 4.69 14.25 -1.09
C LEU A 73 4.69 15.06 0.21
N LYS A 74 3.88 16.11 0.30
CA LYS A 74 3.71 16.88 1.54
C LYS A 74 2.90 16.11 2.58
N GLU A 75 1.88 15.37 2.15
CA GLU A 75 1.12 14.48 3.04
C GLU A 75 1.99 13.33 3.55
N LEU A 76 2.88 12.80 2.71
CA LEU A 76 3.89 11.82 3.11
C LEU A 76 4.85 12.35 4.19
N GLU A 77 5.27 13.62 4.10
CA GLU A 77 6.04 14.30 5.16
C GLU A 77 5.19 14.49 6.43
N GLY A 78 3.87 14.67 6.28
CA GLY A 78 2.92 14.74 7.38
C GLY A 78 2.84 13.46 8.23
N LEU A 79 3.31 12.32 7.72
CA LEU A 79 3.34 11.05 8.46
C LEU A 79 4.37 11.02 9.60
N ASP A 80 5.27 12.01 9.72
CA ASP A 80 6.34 12.00 10.72
C ASP A 80 5.85 11.88 12.17
N SER A 81 4.71 12.48 12.50
CA SER A 81 4.10 12.35 13.83
C SER A 81 3.58 10.93 14.07
N LEU A 82 2.95 10.33 13.07
CA LEU A 82 2.47 8.96 13.13
C LEU A 82 3.65 7.99 13.27
N ARG A 83 4.68 8.13 12.43
CA ARG A 83 5.93 7.35 12.45
C ARG A 83 6.54 7.30 13.85
N LYS A 84 6.73 8.47 14.48
CA LYS A 84 7.24 8.56 15.86
C LYS A 84 6.36 7.84 16.86
N THR A 85 5.04 8.03 16.74
CA THR A 85 4.10 7.38 17.66
C THR A 85 4.16 5.85 17.52
N ILE A 86 4.31 5.33 16.29
CA ILE A 86 4.44 3.88 16.03
C ILE A 86 5.73 3.32 16.63
N GLU A 87 6.81 4.10 16.61
CA GLU A 87 8.07 3.70 17.24
C GLU A 87 7.97 3.64 18.77
N GLU A 88 7.14 4.49 19.37
CA GLU A 88 7.04 4.66 20.82
C GLU A 88 6.05 3.70 21.49
N GLY A 89 5.04 3.18 20.78
CA GLY A 89 4.04 2.31 21.38
C GLY A 89 2.96 1.77 20.45
N PRO A 90 2.00 0.99 21.01
CA PRO A 90 0.92 0.39 20.23
C PRO A 90 0.02 1.48 19.64
N ILE A 91 -0.23 1.39 18.33
CA ILE A 91 -1.25 2.18 17.62
C ILE A 91 -2.17 1.24 16.85
N PRO A 92 -3.48 1.26 17.11
CA PRO A 92 -4.44 0.48 16.35
C PRO A 92 -4.33 0.65 14.83
N ALA A 93 -4.51 -0.44 14.08
CA ALA A 93 -4.42 -0.46 12.61
C ALA A 93 -5.36 0.57 11.95
N ASP A 94 -6.55 0.77 12.50
CA ASP A 94 -7.54 1.77 12.07
C ASP A 94 -7.03 3.23 12.07
N ASN A 95 -5.94 3.53 12.78
CA ASN A 95 -5.27 4.83 12.73
C ASN A 95 -4.08 4.86 11.75
N ILE A 96 -3.51 3.70 11.43
CA ILE A 96 -2.37 3.56 10.52
C ILE A 96 -2.86 3.49 9.07
N ASP A 97 -3.84 2.64 8.78
CA ASP A 97 -4.28 2.33 7.42
C ASP A 97 -4.81 3.55 6.67
N PRO A 98 -5.67 4.41 7.24
CA PRO A 98 -6.16 5.58 6.51
C PRO A 98 -5.05 6.59 6.20
N ALA A 99 -4.05 6.71 7.08
CA ALA A 99 -2.97 7.67 6.91
C ALA A 99 -2.04 7.27 5.75
N TYR A 100 -1.62 6.00 5.71
CA TYR A 100 -0.81 5.48 4.60
C TYR A 100 -1.62 5.35 3.31
N GLY A 101 -2.87 4.88 3.38
CA GLY A 101 -3.76 4.74 2.23
C GLY A 101 -4.00 6.06 1.50
N SER A 102 -4.30 7.14 2.22
CA SER A 102 -4.50 8.48 1.62
C SER A 102 -3.26 8.95 0.85
N VAL A 103 -2.06 8.72 1.38
CA VAL A 103 -0.81 9.12 0.72
C VAL A 103 -0.58 8.29 -0.55
N ILE A 104 -0.80 6.98 -0.49
CA ILE A 104 -0.66 6.08 -1.65
C ILE A 104 -1.64 6.47 -2.76
N GLU A 105 -2.91 6.70 -2.41
CA GLU A 105 -3.91 7.16 -3.36
C GLU A 105 -3.54 8.52 -3.97
N GLY A 106 -3.06 9.46 -3.16
CA GLY A 106 -2.57 10.76 -3.62
C GLY A 106 -1.44 10.63 -4.63
N LEU A 107 -0.47 9.74 -4.39
CA LEU A 107 0.63 9.47 -5.32
C LEU A 107 0.16 8.83 -6.62
N ILE A 108 -0.76 7.86 -6.57
CA ILE A 108 -1.33 7.22 -7.76
C ILE A 108 -2.12 8.25 -8.59
N ASN A 109 -2.99 9.03 -7.93
CA ASN A 109 -3.80 10.05 -8.58
C ASN A 109 -2.93 11.15 -9.20
N GLY A 110 -1.85 11.52 -8.52
CA GLY A 110 -0.89 12.52 -9.00
C GLY A 110 -0.32 12.16 -10.36
N LEU A 111 0.07 10.89 -10.58
CA LEU A 111 0.67 10.42 -11.83
C LEU A 111 -0.15 10.73 -13.10
N GLY A 112 -1.45 11.08 -12.96
CA GLY A 112 -2.30 11.51 -14.07
C GLY A 112 -2.49 10.44 -15.15
N LEU A 113 -2.27 9.17 -14.79
CA LEU A 113 -2.30 8.05 -15.71
C LEU A 113 -3.73 7.86 -16.25
N GLY A 114 -3.85 7.77 -17.57
CA GLY A 114 -5.14 7.54 -18.24
C GLY A 114 -5.97 8.81 -18.53
N GLN A 115 -5.48 10.02 -18.22
CA GLN A 115 -6.22 11.28 -18.39
C GLN A 115 -5.79 12.13 -19.61
N SER A 116 -4.82 11.70 -20.42
CA SER A 116 -4.27 12.50 -21.53
C SER A 116 -4.23 11.78 -22.90
N GLY A 117 -5.31 11.95 -23.67
CA GLY A 117 -5.30 12.49 -25.04
C GLY A 117 -4.64 11.71 -26.19
N GLY A 118 -4.59 10.38 -26.15
CA GLY A 118 -4.10 9.59 -27.29
C GLY A 118 -4.24 8.10 -27.08
N GLU A 119 -4.96 7.42 -27.98
CA GLU A 119 -5.45 6.04 -27.84
C GLU A 119 -4.38 5.00 -27.42
N SER A 120 -3.13 5.14 -27.89
CA SER A 120 -2.02 4.25 -27.53
C SER A 120 -1.31 4.63 -26.22
N SER A 121 -1.26 5.93 -25.88
CA SER A 121 -0.75 6.44 -24.58
C SER A 121 -1.71 6.11 -23.43
N GLU A 122 -3.01 6.16 -23.72
CA GLU A 122 -4.09 5.78 -22.81
C GLU A 122 -3.98 4.32 -22.41
N SER A 123 -3.64 3.40 -23.31
CA SER A 123 -3.53 1.97 -22.98
C SER A 123 -2.46 1.65 -21.93
N ALA A 124 -1.24 2.21 -22.07
CA ALA A 124 -0.15 1.96 -21.13
C ALA A 124 -0.35 2.69 -19.80
N GLY A 125 -0.90 3.91 -19.83
CA GLY A 125 -1.29 4.65 -18.62
C GLY A 125 -2.40 3.93 -17.85
N ASN A 126 -3.46 3.50 -18.53
CA ASN A 126 -4.56 2.74 -17.93
C ASN A 126 -4.10 1.39 -17.37
N LEU A 127 -3.17 0.71 -18.05
CA LEU A 127 -2.58 -0.53 -17.58
C LEU A 127 -1.78 -0.30 -16.29
N LEU A 128 -0.93 0.72 -16.24
CA LEU A 128 -0.16 1.03 -15.03
C LEU A 128 -1.05 1.51 -13.87
N ASP A 129 -2.04 2.36 -14.14
CA ASP A 129 -3.02 2.80 -13.12
C ASP A 129 -3.79 1.61 -12.54
N ALA A 130 -4.31 0.72 -13.40
CA ALA A 130 -5.01 -0.47 -12.95
C ALA A 130 -4.09 -1.40 -12.13
N LEU A 131 -2.83 -1.57 -12.54
CA LEU A 131 -1.86 -2.38 -11.81
C LEU A 131 -1.55 -1.80 -10.43
N LEU A 132 -1.27 -0.50 -10.34
CA LEU A 132 -0.96 0.17 -9.06
C LEU A 132 -2.13 0.12 -8.09
N ARG A 133 -3.36 0.27 -8.60
CA ARG A 133 -4.57 0.17 -7.77
C ARG A 133 -4.86 -1.27 -7.35
N ALA A 134 -4.62 -2.24 -8.23
CA ALA A 134 -4.72 -3.65 -7.86
C ALA A 134 -3.71 -3.98 -6.76
N ASP A 135 -2.45 -3.61 -6.94
CA ASP A 135 -1.39 -3.84 -5.95
C ASP A 135 -1.70 -3.18 -4.60
N THR A 136 -2.18 -1.93 -4.60
CA THR A 136 -2.60 -1.24 -3.37
C THR A 136 -3.77 -1.95 -2.68
N ALA A 137 -4.81 -2.30 -3.43
CA ALA A 137 -5.96 -3.01 -2.87
C ALA A 137 -5.59 -4.41 -2.35
N HIS A 138 -4.66 -5.09 -3.02
CA HIS A 138 -4.14 -6.39 -2.57
C HIS A 138 -3.37 -6.27 -1.26
N ALA A 139 -2.49 -5.26 -1.16
CA ALA A 139 -1.76 -4.98 0.07
C ALA A 139 -2.71 -4.65 1.24
N SER A 140 -3.71 -3.80 1.02
CA SER A 140 -4.73 -3.49 2.04
C SER A 140 -5.54 -4.72 2.46
N PHE A 141 -5.93 -5.56 1.49
CA PHE A 141 -6.61 -6.82 1.77
C PHE A 141 -5.77 -7.72 2.70
N GLU A 142 -4.48 -7.92 2.40
CA GLU A 142 -3.60 -8.73 3.25
C GLU A 142 -3.50 -8.17 4.67
N THR A 143 -3.35 -6.85 4.80
CA THR A 143 -3.22 -6.19 6.11
C THR A 143 -4.50 -6.27 6.91
N SER A 144 -5.67 -6.07 6.29
CA SER A 144 -6.96 -6.15 6.96
C SER A 144 -7.35 -7.58 7.33
N VAL A 145 -7.03 -8.60 6.50
CA VAL A 145 -7.18 -10.02 6.89
C VAL A 145 -6.32 -10.34 8.10
N PHE A 146 -5.11 -9.80 8.13
CA PHE A 146 -4.19 -9.99 9.25
C PHE A 146 -4.69 -9.30 10.53
N ALA A 147 -5.11 -8.04 10.43
CA ALA A 147 -5.65 -7.26 11.55
C ALA A 147 -6.95 -7.86 12.09
N ALA A 148 -7.88 -8.29 11.23
CA ALA A 148 -9.12 -8.95 11.65
C ALA A 148 -8.90 -10.22 12.49
N ARG A 149 -7.72 -10.83 12.44
CA ARG A 149 -7.36 -12.03 13.21
C ARG A 149 -6.80 -11.76 14.59
N THR A 150 -6.45 -10.52 14.92
CA THR A 150 -5.95 -10.15 16.27
C THR A 150 -7.03 -10.29 17.33
N ARG A 151 -8.32 -10.39 16.94
CA ARG A 151 -9.50 -10.46 17.82
C ARG A 151 -9.60 -9.26 18.77
N ASP A 152 -9.04 -8.13 18.39
CA ASP A 152 -9.27 -6.87 19.08
C ASP A 152 -10.72 -6.38 18.85
N PRO A 153 -11.16 -5.30 19.54
CA PRO A 153 -12.51 -4.76 19.37
C PRO A 153 -12.85 -4.30 17.94
N ASN A 154 -11.84 -4.07 17.10
CA ASN A 154 -11.96 -3.56 15.75
C ASN A 154 -11.95 -4.67 14.69
N ALA A 155 -11.77 -5.94 15.06
CA ALA A 155 -11.68 -7.07 14.14
C ALA A 155 -12.82 -7.16 13.09
N LEU A 156 -14.05 -6.74 13.44
CA LEU A 156 -15.17 -6.68 12.49
C LEU A 156 -15.02 -5.55 11.46
N ILE A 157 -14.49 -4.39 11.89
CA ILE A 157 -14.19 -3.26 11.01
C ILE A 157 -13.10 -3.69 10.02
N GLU A 158 -12.04 -4.31 10.51
CA GLU A 158 -10.94 -4.84 9.70
C GLU A 158 -11.43 -5.91 8.70
N TYR A 159 -12.29 -6.83 9.14
CA TYR A 159 -12.88 -7.81 8.22
C TYR A 159 -13.73 -7.13 7.12
N THR A 160 -14.51 -6.10 7.48
CA THR A 160 -15.31 -5.35 6.49
C THR A 160 -14.40 -4.61 5.51
N GLY A 161 -13.29 -4.06 5.97
CA GLY A 161 -12.23 -3.49 5.14
C GLY A 161 -11.68 -4.53 4.15
N ALA A 162 -11.28 -5.70 4.66
CA ALA A 162 -10.76 -6.79 3.83
C ALA A 162 -11.74 -7.22 2.71
N VAL A 163 -13.05 -7.28 2.99
CA VAL A 163 -14.05 -7.57 1.95
C VAL A 163 -14.00 -6.52 0.84
N GLY A 164 -14.02 -5.24 1.22
CA GLY A 164 -13.99 -4.13 0.26
C GLY A 164 -12.70 -4.09 -0.56
N ASP A 165 -11.55 -4.32 0.08
CA ASP A 165 -10.24 -4.34 -0.57
C ASP A 165 -10.10 -5.52 -1.54
N TYR A 166 -10.64 -6.69 -1.18
CA TYR A 166 -10.67 -7.84 -2.08
C TYR A 166 -11.54 -7.58 -3.34
N GLU A 167 -12.68 -6.92 -3.17
CA GLU A 167 -13.52 -6.50 -4.29
C GLU A 167 -12.80 -5.47 -5.18
N GLN A 168 -12.12 -4.48 -4.58
CA GLN A 168 -11.31 -3.50 -5.32
C GLN A 168 -10.15 -4.16 -6.06
N TYR A 169 -9.43 -5.07 -5.42
CA TYR A 169 -8.37 -5.84 -6.07
C TYR A 169 -8.91 -6.58 -7.30
N THR A 170 -10.00 -7.33 -7.13
CA THR A 170 -10.63 -8.08 -8.21
C THR A 170 -11.01 -7.17 -9.37
N TYR A 171 -11.67 -6.04 -9.08
CA TYR A 171 -12.07 -5.06 -10.08
C TYR A 171 -10.87 -4.47 -10.84
N GLN A 172 -9.80 -4.09 -10.14
CA GLN A 172 -8.62 -3.48 -10.77
C GLN A 172 -7.78 -4.52 -11.53
N ALA A 173 -7.68 -5.76 -11.04
CA ALA A 173 -7.06 -6.87 -11.74
C ALA A 173 -7.79 -7.16 -13.06
N GLU A 174 -9.12 -7.21 -13.05
CA GLU A 174 -9.92 -7.33 -14.27
C GLU A 174 -9.65 -6.15 -15.22
N ARG A 175 -9.65 -4.91 -14.71
CA ARG A 175 -9.36 -3.72 -15.51
C ARG A 175 -7.96 -3.76 -16.13
N PHE A 176 -6.96 -4.25 -15.40
CA PHE A 176 -5.60 -4.49 -15.91
C PHE A 176 -5.61 -5.51 -17.05
N THR A 177 -6.27 -6.66 -16.88
CA THR A 177 -6.29 -7.72 -17.91
C THR A 177 -6.95 -7.30 -19.23
N ARG A 178 -7.82 -6.28 -19.25
CA ARG A 178 -8.42 -5.75 -20.48
C ARG A 178 -7.41 -5.13 -21.44
N PHE A 179 -6.30 -4.61 -20.92
CA PHE A 179 -5.26 -3.94 -21.71
C PHE A 179 -3.92 -4.68 -21.68
N ALA A 180 -3.73 -5.62 -20.74
CA ALA A 180 -2.50 -6.37 -20.60
C ALA A 180 -2.33 -7.45 -21.68
N SER A 181 -1.08 -7.76 -21.98
CA SER A 181 -0.75 -8.98 -22.73
C SER A 181 -1.09 -10.23 -21.90
N GLN A 182 -1.23 -11.37 -22.59
CA GLN A 182 -1.49 -12.66 -21.92
C GLN A 182 -0.41 -13.00 -20.88
N GLU A 183 0.85 -12.69 -21.17
CA GLU A 183 1.99 -12.93 -20.28
C GLU A 183 1.90 -12.06 -19.02
N GLN A 184 1.59 -10.77 -19.17
CA GLN A 184 1.39 -9.86 -18.04
C GLN A 184 0.18 -10.27 -17.17
N GLY A 185 -0.94 -10.67 -17.80
CA GLY A 185 -2.10 -11.20 -17.08
C GLY A 185 -1.78 -12.48 -16.31
N ALA A 186 -1.00 -13.39 -16.91
CA ALA A 186 -0.56 -14.61 -16.25
C ALA A 186 0.39 -14.34 -15.07
N GLN A 187 1.25 -13.32 -15.17
CA GLN A 187 2.11 -12.90 -14.05
C GLN A 187 1.30 -12.38 -12.87
N LEU A 188 0.29 -11.54 -13.11
CA LEU A 188 -0.61 -11.07 -12.04
C LEU A 188 -1.38 -12.24 -11.42
N ALA A 189 -1.93 -13.14 -12.23
CA ALA A 189 -2.64 -14.33 -11.76
C ALA A 189 -1.74 -15.32 -10.98
N ALA A 190 -0.42 -15.29 -11.20
CA ALA A 190 0.51 -16.13 -10.45
C ALA A 190 0.66 -15.67 -8.99
N ILE A 191 0.38 -14.40 -8.68
CA ILE A 191 0.35 -13.89 -7.29
C ILE A 191 -0.81 -14.57 -6.54
N GLU A 192 -1.99 -14.64 -7.16
CA GLU A 192 -3.16 -15.30 -6.59
C GLU A 192 -2.97 -16.79 -6.32
N HIS A 193 -2.18 -17.46 -7.17
CA HIS A 193 -1.86 -18.88 -7.01
C HIS A 193 -0.59 -19.15 -6.18
N SER A 194 -0.01 -18.11 -5.58
CA SER A 194 1.19 -18.28 -4.78
C SER A 194 0.89 -19.04 -3.48
N PRO A 195 1.86 -19.82 -2.94
CA PRO A 195 1.69 -20.49 -1.65
C PRO A 195 1.37 -19.51 -0.51
N TYR A 196 1.92 -18.29 -0.58
CA TYR A 196 1.66 -17.24 0.40
C TYR A 196 0.21 -16.76 0.33
N GLN A 197 -0.30 -16.43 -0.87
CA GLN A 197 -1.69 -16.01 -1.02
C GLN A 197 -2.68 -17.10 -0.61
N SER A 198 -2.34 -18.38 -0.82
CA SER A 198 -3.17 -19.49 -0.33
C SER A 198 -3.36 -19.44 1.20
N VAL A 199 -2.36 -19.03 1.96
CA VAL A 199 -2.46 -18.87 3.42
C VAL A 199 -3.37 -17.68 3.77
N VAL A 200 -3.21 -16.54 3.09
CA VAL A 200 -4.06 -15.36 3.28
C VAL A 200 -5.53 -15.70 2.97
N ALA A 201 -5.79 -16.39 1.86
CA ALA A 201 -7.14 -16.81 1.46
C ALA A 201 -7.79 -17.77 2.48
N GLN A 202 -7.02 -18.70 3.05
CA GLN A 202 -7.51 -19.58 4.12
C GLN A 202 -7.86 -18.78 5.38
N HIS A 203 -7.03 -17.79 5.73
CA HIS A 203 -7.27 -16.90 6.86
C HIS A 203 -8.51 -16.03 6.66
N TYR A 204 -8.69 -15.48 5.46
CA TYR A 204 -9.88 -14.73 5.10
C TYR A 204 -11.15 -15.60 5.17
N ALA A 205 -11.13 -16.80 4.59
CA ALA A 205 -12.27 -17.72 4.65
C ALA A 205 -12.64 -18.11 6.09
N ALA A 206 -11.66 -18.23 6.99
CA ALA A 206 -11.91 -18.53 8.39
C ALA A 206 -12.58 -17.38 9.16
N LEU A 207 -12.52 -16.14 8.67
CA LEU A 207 -13.21 -14.98 9.26
C LEU A 207 -14.69 -14.91 8.86
N GLN A 208 -15.12 -15.65 7.85
CA GLN A 208 -16.50 -15.63 7.33
C GLN A 208 -17.47 -16.52 8.13
N VAL A 209 -16.96 -17.28 9.12
CA VAL A 209 -17.67 -18.30 9.89
C VAL A 209 -17.90 -17.83 11.32
#